data_AF-A0A821HXX1-F1
#
_entry.id   AF-A0A821HXX1-F1
#
_cell.length_a   1.000
_cell.length_b   1.000
_cell.length_c   1.000
_cell.angle_alpha   90.00
_cell.angle_beta   90.00
_cell.angle_gamma   90.00
#
_symmetry.space_group_name_H-M   'P 1'
#
loop_
_entity.id
_entity.type
_entity.pdbx_description
1 polymer ?
#
loop_
_entity_poly.entity_id
_entity_poly.type
_entity_poly.pdbx_seq_one_letter_code
_entity_poly.pdbx_strand_id
1 'polypeptide(L)'
;MAQKFLVVIFQLCVLSMLFIHVASNTQSNKYCPIHSDALELEIQTGDKWLAGTDDNINLLLRSGNGMICREYHLDNRGNDRERNSIDKYNICCPEGFSDDYKEISMFALAHVPVAGKNGYANTNDWFIERVTIKAKGRVIFNYRFHSWTSPSKQWMFGVSKINDTLYFRF
;
A
#
# COMPACT_ATOMS: atom_id res chain seq x y z
N MET A 1 -8.79 25.14 22.87
CA MET A 1 -9.18 23.79 22.40
C MET A 1 -9.37 23.72 20.86
N ALA A 2 -9.79 24.80 20.19
CA ALA A 2 -9.96 24.85 18.73
C ALA A 2 -8.65 24.82 17.90
N GLN A 3 -7.53 25.29 18.45
CA GLN A 3 -6.27 25.47 17.71
C GLN A 3 -5.53 24.15 17.41
N LYS A 4 -5.80 23.07 18.16
CA LYS A 4 -5.23 21.74 17.88
C LYS A 4 -5.96 21.01 16.75
N PHE A 5 -7.24 21.32 16.53
CA PHE A 5 -8.05 20.70 15.47
C PHE A 5 -7.70 21.23 14.08
N LEU A 6 -7.39 22.53 13.98
CA LEU A 6 -7.04 23.18 12.70
C LEU A 6 -5.70 22.68 12.13
N VAL A 7 -4.72 22.40 13.00
CA VAL A 7 -3.39 21.89 12.61
C VAL A 7 -3.49 20.48 12.04
N VAL A 8 -4.34 19.61 12.60
CA VAL A 8 -4.55 18.24 12.10
C VAL A 8 -5.18 18.25 10.71
N ILE A 9 -6.12 19.16 10.45
CA ILE A 9 -6.77 19.29 9.13
C ILE A 9 -5.80 19.85 8.08
N PHE A 10 -4.99 20.83 8.44
CA PHE A 10 -4.00 21.41 7.52
C PHE A 10 -2.90 20.39 7.18
N GLN A 11 -2.42 19.63 8.16
CA GLN A 11 -1.38 18.61 7.98
C GLN A 11 -1.86 17.41 7.15
N LEU A 12 -3.17 17.08 7.19
CA LEU A 12 -3.80 16.08 6.31
C LEU A 12 -3.98 16.57 4.87
N CYS A 13 -4.25 17.86 4.67
CA CYS A 13 -4.42 18.44 3.33
C CYS A 13 -3.10 18.44 2.53
N VAL A 14 -1.96 18.71 3.20
CA VAL A 14 -0.64 18.61 2.54
C VAL A 14 -0.28 17.16 2.19
N LEU A 15 -0.73 16.18 2.98
CA LEU A 15 -0.58 14.77 2.65
C LEU A 15 -1.35 14.37 1.39
N SER A 16 -2.53 14.95 1.14
CA SER A 16 -3.26 14.75 -0.13
C SER A 16 -2.58 15.42 -1.33
N MET A 17 -1.88 16.55 -1.13
CA MET A 17 -1.13 17.24 -2.20
C MET A 17 0.26 16.63 -2.48
N LEU A 18 0.83 15.88 -1.52
CA LEU A 18 2.09 15.15 -1.70
C LEU A 18 1.97 13.95 -2.66
N PHE A 19 0.76 13.55 -3.04
CA PHE A 19 0.54 12.49 -4.03
C PHE A 19 0.80 12.92 -5.48
N ILE A 20 1.05 14.21 -5.77
CA ILE A 20 1.12 14.69 -7.16
C ILE A 20 2.55 14.83 -7.73
N HIS A 21 3.64 14.67 -6.96
CA HIS A 21 4.97 14.93 -7.55
C HIS A 21 6.17 14.11 -7.04
N VAL A 22 6.06 12.78 -7.01
CA VAL A 22 7.21 11.92 -7.37
C VAL A 22 6.67 10.68 -8.09
N ALA A 23 6.68 10.68 -9.42
CA ALA A 23 6.64 9.43 -10.18
C ALA A 23 7.95 8.66 -9.88
N SER A 24 7.96 7.97 -8.75
CA SER A 24 9.03 7.07 -8.35
C SER A 24 8.91 5.85 -9.27
N ASN A 25 9.74 5.78 -10.31
CA ASN A 25 9.93 4.58 -11.16
C ASN A 25 10.54 3.40 -10.40
N THR A 26 10.26 3.26 -9.10
CA THR A 26 10.78 2.17 -8.29
C THR A 26 9.87 0.96 -8.45
N GLN A 27 10.26 0.06 -9.33
CA GLN A 27 9.74 -1.31 -9.36
C GLN A 27 10.10 -2.05 -8.07
N SER A 28 9.31 -3.06 -7.69
CA SER A 28 9.63 -3.94 -6.57
C SER A 28 11.06 -4.50 -6.76
N ASN A 29 11.94 -4.16 -5.82
CA ASN A 29 13.38 -4.34 -6.00
C ASN A 29 13.78 -5.76 -5.59
N LYS A 30 14.48 -6.52 -6.44
CA LYS A 30 15.07 -7.80 -6.01
C LYS A 30 16.06 -7.63 -4.85
N TYR A 31 16.68 -6.46 -4.71
CA TYR A 31 17.66 -6.15 -3.67
C TYR A 31 17.44 -4.77 -3.07
N CYS A 32 17.43 -4.70 -1.75
CA CYS A 32 17.36 -3.46 -1.01
C CYS A 32 18.76 -2.86 -0.78
N PRO A 33 18.91 -1.53 -0.84
CA PRO A 33 20.16 -0.86 -0.48
C PRO A 33 20.67 -1.26 0.91
N ILE A 34 21.99 -1.17 1.12
CA ILE A 34 22.65 -1.58 2.38
C ILE A 34 22.10 -0.84 3.61
N HIS A 35 21.67 0.41 3.45
CA HIS A 35 21.08 1.26 4.51
C HIS A 35 19.55 1.36 4.37
N SER A 36 18.89 0.21 4.24
CA SER A 36 17.43 0.16 4.14
C SER A 36 16.86 -1.08 4.82
N ASP A 37 15.64 -0.93 5.32
CA ASP A 37 14.86 -2.04 5.86
C ASP A 37 14.13 -2.76 4.73
N ALA A 38 14.40 -4.05 4.56
CA ALA A 38 13.71 -4.90 3.60
C ALA A 38 12.45 -5.53 4.22
N LEU A 39 11.32 -5.35 3.55
CA LEU A 39 10.04 -5.94 3.89
C LEU A 39 9.60 -6.91 2.79
N GLU A 40 9.05 -8.06 3.18
CA GLU A 40 8.35 -8.98 2.30
C GLU A 40 6.84 -8.70 2.40
N LEU A 41 6.26 -8.18 1.33
CA LEU A 41 4.83 -7.98 1.17
C LEU A 41 4.23 -9.17 0.43
N GLU A 42 3.25 -9.84 1.02
CA GLU A 42 2.45 -10.87 0.38
C GLU A 42 1.01 -10.35 0.23
N ILE A 43 0.48 -10.35 -0.99
CA ILE A 43 -0.93 -10.03 -1.24
C ILE A 43 -1.61 -11.27 -1.84
N GLN A 44 -2.69 -11.69 -1.21
CA GLN A 44 -3.53 -12.77 -1.70
C GLN A 44 -4.73 -12.18 -2.43
N THR A 45 -4.83 -12.48 -3.72
CA THR A 45 -6.04 -12.25 -4.50
C THR A 45 -7.07 -13.34 -4.18
N GLY A 46 -8.32 -12.97 -3.94
CA GLY A 46 -9.34 -13.97 -3.61
C GLY A 46 -9.77 -14.83 -4.79
N ASP A 47 -10.59 -15.84 -4.50
CA ASP A 47 -11.07 -16.81 -5.50
C ASP A 47 -12.48 -16.49 -6.04
N LYS A 48 -12.84 -15.20 -6.10
CA LYS A 48 -14.10 -14.75 -6.71
C LYS A 48 -13.98 -14.68 -8.24
N TRP A 49 -15.12 -14.78 -8.92
CA TRP A 49 -15.16 -14.51 -10.36
C TRP A 49 -14.64 -13.08 -10.63
N LEU A 50 -13.72 -12.94 -11.60
CA LEU A 50 -13.03 -11.68 -11.94
C LEU A 50 -12.28 -11.03 -10.77
N ALA A 51 -11.82 -11.83 -9.79
CA ALA A 51 -11.12 -11.29 -8.64
C ALA A 51 -9.77 -10.64 -8.97
N GLY A 52 -9.14 -11.01 -10.08
CA GLY A 52 -7.84 -10.48 -10.48
C GLY A 52 -7.91 -9.13 -11.20
N THR A 53 -6.76 -8.49 -11.38
CA THR A 53 -6.66 -7.18 -12.04
C THR A 53 -5.39 -7.04 -12.87
N ASP A 54 -5.54 -6.43 -14.04
CA ASP A 54 -4.43 -5.96 -14.88
C ASP A 54 -4.02 -4.52 -14.56
N ASP A 55 -4.63 -3.89 -13.54
CA ASP A 55 -4.31 -2.51 -13.20
C ASP A 55 -2.90 -2.37 -12.64
N ASN A 56 -2.26 -1.26 -12.99
CA ASN A 56 -1.06 -0.82 -12.32
C ASN A 56 -1.38 -0.43 -10.88
N ILE A 57 -0.69 -1.02 -9.90
CA ILE A 57 -0.93 -0.75 -8.48
C ILE A 57 0.31 -0.11 -7.86
N ASN A 58 0.08 1.00 -7.14
CA ASN A 58 1.09 1.62 -6.29
C ASN A 58 0.80 1.36 -4.81
N LEU A 59 1.87 1.15 -4.05
CA LEU A 59 1.87 0.96 -2.60
C LEU A 59 2.50 2.15 -1.89
N LEU A 60 1.86 2.59 -0.81
CA LEU A 60 2.45 3.50 0.18
C LEU A 60 2.34 2.90 1.59
N LEU A 61 3.45 2.93 2.32
CA LEU A 61 3.55 2.44 3.70
C LEU A 61 3.99 3.55 4.65
N ARG A 62 3.41 3.55 5.84
CA ARG A 62 3.88 4.32 7.00
C ARG A 62 4.05 3.38 8.20
N SER A 63 5.14 3.51 8.93
CA SER A 63 5.41 2.75 10.15
C SER A 63 4.74 3.39 11.37
N GLY A 64 4.66 2.64 12.47
CA GLY A 64 4.13 3.14 13.75
C GLY A 64 4.90 4.32 14.35
N ASN A 65 6.19 4.47 14.03
CA ASN A 65 7.00 5.64 14.44
C ASN A 65 6.83 6.85 13.51
N GLY A 66 5.98 6.74 12.48
CA GLY A 66 5.62 7.82 11.58
C GLY A 66 6.51 7.95 10.34
N MET A 67 7.56 7.14 10.18
CA MET A 67 8.37 7.08 8.97
C MET A 67 7.54 6.60 7.77
N ILE A 68 7.86 7.10 6.58
CA ILE A 68 7.14 6.82 5.35
C ILE A 68 8.12 6.15 4.38
N CYS A 69 7.73 5.02 3.77
CA CYS A 69 8.48 4.46 2.64
C CYS A 69 8.17 5.27 1.38
N ARG A 70 9.10 5.27 0.41
CA ARG A 70 8.78 5.75 -0.93
C ARG A 70 7.60 4.95 -1.52
N GLU A 71 6.92 5.54 -2.49
CA GLU A 71 5.90 4.84 -3.27
C GLU A 71 6.52 3.75 -4.13
N TYR A 72 5.87 2.59 -4.18
CA TYR A 72 6.31 1.42 -4.92
C TYR A 72 5.28 0.99 -5.95
N HIS A 73 5.72 0.85 -7.20
CA HIS A 73 4.92 0.17 -8.22
C HIS A 73 5.04 -1.34 -8.01
N LEU A 74 3.92 -2.00 -7.75
CA LEU A 74 3.84 -3.44 -7.52
C LEU A 74 3.78 -4.16 -8.86
N ASP A 75 4.92 -4.73 -9.24
CA ASP A 75 5.11 -5.44 -10.50
C ASP A 75 6.21 -6.49 -10.32
N ASN A 76 5.86 -7.76 -10.55
CA ASN A 76 6.82 -8.86 -10.68
C ASN A 76 6.94 -9.30 -12.13
N ARG A 77 7.96 -10.11 -12.42
CA ARG A 77 8.04 -10.81 -13.69
C ARG A 77 6.92 -11.85 -13.77
N GLY A 78 5.97 -11.65 -14.67
CA GLY A 78 4.87 -12.57 -14.91
C GLY A 78 3.55 -11.84 -14.98
N ASN A 79 2.46 -12.55 -14.71
CA ASN A 79 1.17 -11.91 -14.46
C ASN A 79 0.94 -11.85 -12.95
N ASP A 80 0.72 -10.65 -12.45
CA ASP A 80 0.49 -10.36 -11.04
C ASP A 80 -1.02 -10.27 -10.78
N ARG A 81 -1.42 -10.47 -9.52
CA ARG A 81 -2.78 -10.21 -9.03
C ARG A 81 -3.84 -11.06 -9.71
N GLU A 82 -3.47 -12.26 -10.11
CA GLU A 82 -4.39 -13.22 -10.72
C GLU A 82 -5.35 -13.82 -9.69
N ARG A 83 -6.55 -14.23 -10.14
CA ARG A 83 -7.52 -14.89 -9.26
C ARG A 83 -6.87 -16.05 -8.49
N ASN A 84 -7.08 -16.09 -7.18
CA ASN A 84 -6.54 -17.13 -6.28
C ASN A 84 -5.00 -17.23 -6.28
N SER A 85 -4.29 -16.15 -6.66
CA SER A 85 -2.83 -16.05 -6.55
C SER A 85 -2.39 -15.50 -5.20
N ILE A 86 -1.11 -15.72 -4.89
CA ILE A 86 -0.38 -14.98 -3.87
C ILE A 86 0.83 -14.35 -4.54
N ASP A 87 0.84 -13.03 -4.59
CA ASP A 87 1.95 -12.26 -5.14
C ASP A 87 2.85 -11.76 -4.02
N LYS A 88 4.17 -11.77 -4.27
CA LYS A 88 5.19 -11.39 -3.29
C LYS A 88 6.03 -10.25 -3.82
N TYR A 89 6.18 -9.20 -3.02
CA TYR A 89 6.94 -8.02 -3.37
C TYR A 89 7.98 -7.70 -2.30
N ASN A 90 9.18 -7.34 -2.73
CA ASN A 90 10.23 -6.84 -1.85
C ASN A 90 10.18 -5.31 -1.81
N ILE A 91 9.95 -4.77 -0.61
CA ILE A 91 9.78 -3.34 -0.37
C ILE A 91 10.94 -2.85 0.49
N CYS A 92 11.65 -1.82 0.02
CA CYS A 92 12.78 -1.24 0.74
C CYS A 92 12.40 0.09 1.38
N CYS A 93 12.45 0.16 2.70
CA CYS A 93 12.10 1.36 3.44
C CYS A 93 13.36 1.98 4.04
N PRO A 94 13.34 3.26 4.42
CA PRO A 94 14.48 3.87 5.11
C PRO A 94 14.90 3.05 6.33
N GLU A 95 16.18 3.06 6.66
CA GLU A 95 16.71 2.41 7.87
C GLU A 95 15.90 2.84 9.11
N GLY A 96 15.54 1.86 9.95
CA GLY A 96 14.74 2.07 11.16
C GLY A 96 13.22 2.12 10.94
N PHE A 97 12.74 1.90 9.71
CA PHE A 97 11.30 1.83 9.42
C PHE A 97 10.61 0.71 10.20
N SER A 98 11.27 -0.44 10.34
CA SER A 98 10.79 -1.65 11.02
C SER A 98 11.35 -1.83 12.44
N ASP A 99 11.98 -0.81 13.00
CA ASP A 99 12.54 -0.86 14.35
C ASP A 99 11.46 -1.14 15.40
N ASP A 100 11.86 -1.91 16.41
CA ASP A 100 10.99 -2.46 17.46
C ASP A 100 9.79 -3.26 16.93
N TYR A 101 9.77 -3.64 15.65
CA TYR A 101 8.63 -4.28 14.99
C TYR A 101 7.33 -3.49 15.17
N LYS A 102 7.43 -2.16 15.23
CA LYS A 102 6.25 -1.30 15.30
C LYS A 102 5.37 -1.55 14.08
N GLU A 103 4.09 -1.80 14.35
CA GLU A 103 3.11 -2.12 13.33
C GLU A 103 3.03 -1.03 12.26
N ILE A 104 2.66 -1.43 11.04
CA ILE A 104 2.39 -0.52 9.93
C ILE A 104 1.24 0.39 10.32
N SER A 105 1.48 1.70 10.42
CA SER A 105 0.44 2.67 10.76
C SER A 105 -0.48 3.03 9.60
N MET A 106 0.02 2.86 8.37
CA MET A 106 -0.74 3.08 7.15
C MET A 106 -0.27 2.11 6.07
N PHE A 107 -1.24 1.44 5.45
CA PHE A 107 -1.11 0.66 4.23
C PHE A 107 -2.10 1.24 3.22
N ALA A 108 -1.59 1.76 2.10
CA ALA A 108 -2.45 2.30 1.04
C ALA A 108 -2.09 1.68 -0.30
N LEU A 109 -3.13 1.32 -1.06
CA LEU A 109 -3.01 0.88 -2.44
C LEU A 109 -3.76 1.86 -3.34
N ALA A 110 -3.11 2.25 -4.43
CA ALA A 110 -3.69 3.11 -5.45
C ALA A 110 -3.67 2.39 -6.79
N HIS A 111 -4.84 2.32 -7.43
CA HIS A 111 -4.91 1.98 -8.86
C HIS A 111 -4.39 3.17 -9.65
N VAL A 112 -3.42 2.93 -10.52
CA VAL A 112 -2.86 3.93 -11.44
C VAL A 112 -3.61 3.83 -12.76
N PRO A 113 -4.47 4.81 -13.09
CA PRO A 113 -5.27 4.75 -14.30
C PRO A 113 -4.36 4.77 -15.53
N VAL A 114 -4.60 3.86 -16.48
CA VAL A 114 -3.94 3.89 -17.79
C VAL A 114 -4.92 4.43 -18.81
N ALA A 115 -4.53 5.48 -19.54
CA ALA A 115 -5.33 6.02 -20.62
C ALA A 115 -5.52 4.95 -21.70
N GLY A 116 -6.77 4.53 -21.91
CA GLY A 116 -7.13 3.61 -22.97
C GLY A 116 -7.03 4.27 -24.35
N LYS A 117 -7.06 3.45 -25.40
CA LYS A 117 -6.94 3.89 -26.81
C LYS A 117 -7.96 4.97 -27.21
N ASN A 118 -9.08 5.08 -26.50
CA ASN A 118 -10.16 6.02 -26.76
C ASN A 118 -10.14 7.25 -25.84
N GLY A 119 -9.07 7.45 -25.05
CA GLY A 119 -8.95 8.54 -24.08
C GLY A 119 -9.65 8.30 -22.73
N TYR A 120 -10.42 7.22 -22.60
CA TYR A 120 -11.00 6.77 -21.33
C TYR A 120 -10.02 5.89 -20.56
N ALA A 121 -9.92 6.08 -19.24
CA ALA A 121 -9.12 5.19 -18.39
C ALA A 121 -9.65 3.76 -18.49
N ASN A 122 -8.78 2.81 -18.80
CA ASN A 122 -9.11 1.39 -18.67
C ASN A 122 -8.65 0.94 -17.30
N THR A 123 -9.59 0.44 -16.51
CA THR A 123 -9.31 0.07 -15.13
C THR A 123 -10.20 -1.08 -14.67
N ASN A 124 -9.65 -1.95 -13.85
CA ASN A 124 -10.28 -3.15 -13.34
C ASN A 124 -10.33 -3.13 -11.81
N ASP A 125 -11.47 -3.51 -11.26
CA ASP A 125 -11.58 -3.79 -9.84
C ASP A 125 -10.68 -4.97 -9.45
N TRP A 126 -10.28 -5.06 -8.18
CA TRP A 126 -9.44 -6.13 -7.66
C TRP A 126 -9.98 -6.64 -6.33
N PHE A 127 -10.19 -7.96 -6.21
CA PHE A 127 -10.67 -8.54 -4.95
C PHE A 127 -9.50 -9.07 -4.11
N ILE A 128 -9.12 -8.29 -3.09
CA ILE A 128 -8.05 -8.65 -2.17
C ILE A 128 -8.62 -9.48 -1.03
N GLU A 129 -8.09 -10.69 -0.81
CA GLU A 129 -8.43 -11.52 0.33
C GLU A 129 -7.66 -11.09 1.58
N ARG A 130 -6.33 -10.98 1.46
CA ARG A 130 -5.43 -10.73 2.59
C ARG A 130 -4.15 -10.03 2.17
N VAL A 131 -3.60 -9.24 3.06
CA VAL A 131 -2.26 -8.68 2.96
C VAL A 131 -1.44 -9.06 4.19
N THR A 132 -0.22 -9.49 3.96
CA THR A 132 0.77 -9.79 5.01
C THR A 132 2.06 -9.03 4.73
N ILE A 133 2.64 -8.39 5.74
CA ILE A 133 3.99 -7.80 5.64
C ILE A 133 4.88 -8.42 6.69
N LYS A 134 6.06 -8.87 6.27
CA LYS A 134 7.10 -9.41 7.13
C LYS A 134 8.32 -8.49 7.12
N ALA A 135 8.89 -8.25 8.30
CA ALA A 135 10.19 -7.63 8.47
C ALA A 135 11.12 -8.62 9.16
N LYS A 136 12.30 -8.90 8.58
CA LYS A 136 13.29 -9.82 9.17
C LYS A 136 12.67 -11.19 9.52
N GLY A 137 11.77 -11.69 8.66
CA GLY A 137 11.05 -12.96 8.82
C GLY A 137 9.88 -12.95 9.82
N ARG A 138 9.63 -11.83 10.52
CA ARG A 138 8.49 -11.69 11.45
C ARG A 138 7.34 -10.95 10.80
N VAL A 139 6.12 -11.47 10.94
CA VAL A 139 4.89 -10.80 10.50
C VAL A 139 4.66 -9.55 11.36
N ILE A 140 4.64 -8.38 10.74
CA ILE A 140 4.40 -7.07 11.38
C ILE A 140 3.07 -6.44 10.95
N PHE A 141 2.41 -7.04 9.97
CA PHE A 141 1.08 -6.67 9.49
C PHE A 141 0.41 -7.91 8.90
N ASN A 142 -0.82 -8.20 9.29
CA ASN A 142 -1.62 -9.30 8.75
C ASN A 142 -3.08 -8.89 8.81
N TYR A 143 -3.63 -8.47 7.67
CA TYR A 143 -4.98 -7.95 7.60
C TYR A 143 -5.76 -8.68 6.51
N ARG A 144 -6.95 -9.17 6.89
CA ARG A 144 -7.89 -9.81 5.96
C ARG A 144 -8.81 -8.74 5.38
N PHE A 145 -8.57 -8.37 4.13
CA PHE A 145 -9.36 -7.35 3.41
C PHE A 145 -10.73 -7.89 3.02
N HIS A 146 -10.76 -9.06 2.37
CA HIS A 146 -11.96 -9.70 1.82
C HIS A 146 -12.92 -8.71 1.13
N SER A 147 -12.38 -7.82 0.29
CA SER A 147 -13.14 -6.73 -0.32
C SER A 147 -12.61 -6.36 -1.71
N TRP A 148 -13.49 -5.79 -2.54
CA TRP A 148 -13.14 -5.21 -3.82
C TRP A 148 -12.49 -3.84 -3.65
N THR A 149 -11.37 -3.61 -4.33
CA THR A 149 -10.78 -2.29 -4.58
C THR A 149 -11.12 -1.85 -6.01
N SER A 150 -11.26 -0.54 -6.21
CA SER A 150 -11.56 0.04 -7.53
C SER A 150 -10.80 1.35 -7.66
N PRO A 151 -10.45 1.82 -8.86
CA PRO A 151 -9.84 3.13 -9.04
C PRO A 151 -10.69 4.30 -8.56
N SER A 152 -12.01 4.16 -8.62
CA SER A 152 -12.95 5.15 -8.06
C SER A 152 -12.95 5.22 -6.53
N LYS A 153 -12.28 4.25 -5.87
CA LYS A 153 -12.20 4.09 -4.42
C LYS A 153 -10.74 3.85 -4.07
N GLN A 154 -9.98 4.92 -3.83
CA GLN A 154 -8.66 4.75 -3.23
C GLN A 154 -8.85 4.19 -1.82
N TRP A 155 -8.28 3.03 -1.56
CA TRP A 155 -8.38 2.42 -0.25
C TRP A 155 -7.14 2.73 0.57
N MET A 156 -7.31 3.57 1.57
CA MET A 156 -6.30 3.83 2.60
C MET A 156 -6.69 3.07 3.87
N PHE A 157 -5.86 2.12 4.27
CA PHE A 157 -6.02 1.41 5.53
C PHE A 157 -5.04 2.01 6.54
N GLY A 158 -5.58 2.71 7.55
CA GLY A 158 -4.80 3.16 8.69
C GLY A 158 -4.95 2.17 9.85
N VAL A 159 -3.86 1.59 10.32
CA VAL A 159 -3.85 0.90 11.63
C VAL A 159 -3.23 1.85 12.62
N SER A 160 -3.98 2.38 13.58
CA SER A 160 -3.36 3.23 14.61
C SER A 160 -3.17 2.44 15.88
N LYS A 161 -1.90 2.32 16.33
CA LYS A 161 -1.57 1.84 17.67
C LYS A 161 -1.79 2.95 18.72
N ILE A 162 -2.95 3.58 18.67
CA ILE A 162 -3.58 4.17 19.84
C ILE A 162 -4.78 3.27 20.10
N ASN A 163 -4.57 2.25 20.95
CA ASN A 163 -5.58 1.28 21.39
C ASN A 163 -6.10 0.32 20.30
N ASP A 164 -5.23 -0.23 19.47
CA ASP A 164 -5.57 -1.27 18.46
C ASP A 164 -6.73 -0.89 17.52
N THR A 165 -6.96 0.42 17.33
CA THR A 165 -8.09 0.93 16.57
C THR A 165 -7.72 1.03 15.09
N LEU A 166 -8.42 0.23 14.28
CA LEU A 166 -8.42 0.30 12.82
C LEU A 166 -9.24 1.50 12.37
N TYR A 167 -8.61 2.44 11.67
CA TYR A 167 -9.31 3.56 11.06
C TYR A 167 -9.45 3.30 9.56
N PHE A 168 -10.70 3.09 9.13
CA PHE A 168 -11.08 3.19 7.72
C PHE A 168 -11.21 4.67 7.38
N ARG A 169 -10.55 5.12 6.33
CA ARG A 169 -10.84 6.44 5.76
C ARG A 169 -11.19 6.26 4.29
N PHE A 170 -12.43 6.61 3.96
CA PHE A 170 -12.92 6.80 2.61
C PHE A 170 -12.50 8.18 2.09
#